data_AF-A0A836VE13-F1
#
_entry.id   AF-A0A836VE13-F1
#
_cell.length_a   1.000
_cell.length_b   1.000
_cell.length_c   1.000
_cell.angle_alpha   90.00
_cell.angle_beta   90.00
_cell.angle_gamma   90.00
#
_symmetry.space_group_name_H-M   'P 1'
#
loop_
_entity.id
_entity.type
_entity.pdbx_description
1 polymer ?
#
loop_
_entity_poly.entity_id
_entity_poly.type
_entity_poly.pdbx_seq_one_letter_code
_entity_poly.pdbx_strand_id
1 'polypeptide(L)'
;MAVLTELDHEFFRQYGFVVLDGLLTRDELREYLDLFHEDRRKAPLRWGLRGYQNCACDALITTPEFDRVIRHQLILSAVEELMGGPVCFGELCARHMDPADKAVEQGWHRDRAHWLEHPLRMDYIQLMLYLTDVGD
;
A
#
# COMPACT_ATOMS: atom_id res chain seq x y z
N MET A 1 7.02 -15.67 13.39
CA MET A 1 6.04 -16.60 12.79
C MET A 1 5.87 -16.13 11.37
N ALA A 2 5.85 -17.04 10.38
CA ALA A 2 5.61 -16.65 9.00
C ALA A 2 4.19 -16.07 8.87
N VAL A 3 4.08 -14.91 8.25
CA VAL A 3 2.79 -14.31 7.90
C VAL A 3 2.29 -14.89 6.58
N LEU A 4 3.19 -15.11 5.63
CA LEU A 4 2.87 -15.68 4.33
C LEU A 4 2.91 -17.20 4.37
N THR A 5 1.98 -17.83 3.65
CA THR A 5 2.01 -19.27 3.39
C THR A 5 2.94 -19.58 2.23
N GLU A 6 3.31 -20.86 2.06
CA GLU A 6 4.05 -21.30 0.86
C GLU A 6 3.28 -21.01 -0.44
N LEU A 7 1.95 -21.11 -0.40
CA LEU A 7 1.09 -20.77 -1.55
C LEU A 7 1.18 -19.28 -1.89
N ASP A 8 1.23 -18.41 -0.90
CA ASP A 8 1.41 -16.96 -1.12
C ASP A 8 2.76 -16.67 -1.77
N HIS A 9 3.82 -17.33 -1.32
CA HIS A 9 5.16 -17.20 -1.90
C HIS A 9 5.23 -17.72 -3.34
N GLU A 10 4.61 -18.87 -3.62
CA GLU A 10 4.54 -19.43 -4.97
C GLU A 10 3.73 -18.52 -5.90
N PHE A 11 2.58 -18.03 -5.43
CA PHE A 11 1.73 -17.12 -6.18
C PHE A 11 2.46 -15.82 -6.50
N PHE A 12 3.11 -15.19 -5.50
CA PHE A 12 3.90 -13.99 -5.71
C PHE A 12 5.04 -14.23 -6.71
N ARG A 13 5.76 -15.35 -6.61
CA ARG A 13 6.85 -15.70 -7.54
C ARG A 13 6.35 -15.81 -8.98
N GLN A 14 5.15 -16.35 -9.17
CA GLN A 14 4.58 -16.56 -10.50
C GLN A 14 3.98 -15.28 -11.10
N TYR A 15 3.30 -14.47 -10.29
CA TYR A 15 2.47 -13.38 -10.78
C TYR A 15 2.96 -11.98 -10.41
N GLY A 16 3.92 -11.87 -9.49
CA GLY A 16 4.49 -10.59 -9.05
C GLY A 16 3.62 -9.79 -8.09
N PHE A 17 2.55 -10.38 -7.56
CA PHE A 17 1.70 -9.79 -6.53
C PHE A 17 1.09 -10.89 -5.66
N VAL A 18 0.56 -10.52 -4.49
CA VAL A 18 -0.30 -11.36 -3.65
C VAL A 18 -1.33 -10.48 -2.96
N VAL A 19 -2.54 -11.00 -2.74
CA VAL A 19 -3.60 -10.32 -1.99
C VAL A 19 -3.75 -11.03 -0.65
N LEU A 20 -3.69 -10.26 0.44
CA LEU A 20 -3.74 -10.78 1.80
C LEU A 20 -4.96 -10.21 2.50
N ASP A 21 -5.92 -11.08 2.81
CA ASP A 21 -7.13 -10.71 3.53
C ASP A 21 -6.96 -10.86 5.04
N GLY A 22 -7.70 -10.04 5.80
CA GLY A 22 -7.79 -10.20 7.25
C GLY A 22 -6.52 -9.84 8.04
N LEU A 23 -5.57 -9.11 7.43
CA LEU A 23 -4.39 -8.62 8.13
C LEU A 23 -4.69 -7.51 9.14
N LEU A 24 -5.79 -6.78 8.94
CA LEU A 24 -6.28 -5.77 9.87
C LEU A 24 -7.52 -6.27 10.59
N THR A 25 -7.61 -5.95 11.88
CA THR A 25 -8.86 -6.01 12.62
C THR A 25 -9.82 -4.92 12.12
N ARG A 26 -11.11 -5.10 12.43
CA ARG A 26 -12.13 -4.09 12.09
C ARG A 26 -11.89 -2.73 12.76
N ASP A 27 -11.31 -2.74 13.95
CA ASP A 27 -11.03 -1.51 14.69
C ASP A 27 -9.80 -0.80 14.12
N GLU A 28 -8.73 -1.52 13.77
CA GLU A 28 -7.58 -0.94 13.04
C GLU A 28 -8.00 -0.34 11.70
N LEU A 29 -8.83 -1.05 10.94
CA LEU A 29 -9.37 -0.52 9.68
C LEU A 29 -10.14 0.79 9.90
N ARG A 30 -11.00 0.84 10.93
CA ARG A 30 -11.75 2.06 11.27
C ARG A 30 -10.82 3.20 11.66
N GLU A 31 -9.83 2.93 12.52
CA GLU A 31 -8.86 3.94 12.95
C GLU A 31 -8.07 4.50 11.76
N TYR A 32 -7.63 3.66 10.84
CA TYR A 32 -6.88 4.11 9.65
C TYR A 32 -7.74 4.89 8.67
N LEU A 33 -9.01 4.52 8.53
CA LEU A 33 -9.98 5.27 7.73
C LEU A 33 -10.27 6.65 8.36
N ASP A 34 -10.40 6.73 9.68
CA ASP A 34 -10.59 8.00 10.39
C ASP A 34 -9.35 8.92 10.22
N LEU A 35 -8.13 8.37 10.33
CA LEU A 35 -6.89 9.10 10.05
C LEU A 35 -6.86 9.63 8.61
N PHE A 36 -7.24 8.81 7.63
CA PHE A 36 -7.33 9.20 6.23
C PHE A 36 -8.29 10.37 5.99
N HIS A 37 -9.50 10.29 6.55
CA HIS A 37 -10.49 11.35 6.40
C HIS A 37 -10.07 12.63 7.12
N GLU A 38 -9.46 12.50 8.28
CA GLU A 38 -9.00 13.63 9.08
C GLU A 38 -7.86 14.39 8.40
N ASP A 39 -6.88 13.69 7.81
CA ASP A 39 -5.79 14.30 7.05
C ASP A 39 -6.34 15.08 5.85
N ARG A 40 -7.24 14.47 5.08
CA ARG A 40 -7.88 15.10 3.92
C ARG A 40 -8.67 16.36 4.29
N ARG A 41 -9.30 16.37 5.47
CA ARG A 41 -10.06 17.51 6.00
C ARG A 41 -9.14 18.62 6.52
N LYS A 42 -8.07 18.28 7.23
CA LYS A 42 -7.16 19.24 7.88
C LYS A 42 -6.13 19.84 6.94
N ALA A 43 -5.68 19.08 5.94
CA ALA A 43 -4.60 19.47 5.05
C ALA A 43 -4.99 19.43 3.55
N PRO A 44 -6.13 19.99 3.13
CA PRO A 44 -6.62 19.85 1.75
C PRO A 44 -5.65 20.39 0.69
N LEU A 45 -4.75 21.31 1.04
CA LEU A 45 -3.72 21.83 0.12
C LEU A 45 -2.58 20.82 -0.18
N ARG A 46 -2.45 19.76 0.61
CA ARG A 46 -1.51 18.65 0.36
C ARG A 46 -2.10 17.56 -0.53
N TRP A 47 -3.40 17.62 -0.74
CA TRP A 47 -4.17 16.69 -1.56
C TRP A 47 -4.31 17.24 -2.96
N GLY A 48 -3.59 16.63 -3.91
CA GLY A 48 -3.50 17.07 -5.29
C GLY A 48 -4.03 16.03 -6.27
N LEU A 49 -4.59 16.50 -7.38
CA LEU A 49 -5.03 15.62 -8.47
C LEU A 49 -3.81 15.04 -9.20
N ARG A 50 -3.73 13.70 -9.28
CA ARG A 50 -2.75 12.94 -10.05
C ARG A 50 -3.49 11.98 -10.97
N GLY A 51 -3.62 12.37 -12.24
CA GLY A 51 -4.55 11.71 -13.16
C GLY A 51 -5.98 11.94 -12.69
N TYR A 52 -6.63 10.86 -12.26
CA TYR A 52 -8.01 10.86 -11.73
C TYR A 52 -8.09 10.65 -10.23
N GLN A 53 -6.94 10.41 -9.59
CA GLN A 53 -6.85 10.14 -8.16
C GLN A 53 -6.50 11.45 -7.45
N ASN A 54 -7.12 11.68 -6.30
CA ASN A 54 -6.69 12.73 -5.40
C ASN A 54 -5.72 12.12 -4.37
N CYS A 55 -4.48 12.60 -4.33
CA CYS A 55 -3.40 11.95 -3.58
C CYS A 55 -2.65 12.92 -2.67
N ALA A 56 -2.20 12.41 -1.53
CA ALA A 56 -1.19 13.04 -0.67
C ALA A 56 -0.06 12.03 -0.41
N CYS A 57 1.13 12.28 -0.97
CA CYS A 57 2.31 11.39 -0.87
C CYS A 57 3.29 11.79 0.24
N ASP A 58 3.00 12.91 0.91
CA ASP A 58 3.70 13.44 2.06
C ASP A 58 2.81 13.42 3.31
N ALA A 59 1.85 12.49 3.38
CA ALA A 59 0.84 12.42 4.45
C ALA A 59 1.45 12.28 5.86
N LEU A 60 2.67 11.74 6.00
CA LEU A 60 3.38 11.71 7.29
C LEU A 60 3.79 13.09 7.81
N ILE A 61 3.92 14.10 6.93
CA ILE A 61 4.25 15.47 7.32
C ILE A 61 3.05 16.11 8.03
N THR A 62 1.84 15.81 7.58
CA THR A 62 0.59 16.37 8.10
C THR A 62 -0.03 15.53 9.21
N THR A 63 0.09 14.21 9.10
CA THR A 63 -0.47 13.22 10.02
C THR A 63 0.58 12.15 10.35
N PRO A 64 1.51 12.42 11.30
CA PRO A 64 2.54 11.48 11.71
C PRO A 64 2.00 10.14 12.25
N GLU A 65 0.74 10.10 12.68
CA GLU A 65 0.05 8.90 13.16
C GLU A 65 -0.03 7.78 12.11
N PHE A 66 0.11 8.11 10.82
CA PHE A 66 0.28 7.11 9.76
C PHE A 66 1.52 6.21 9.94
N ASP A 67 2.48 6.58 10.79
CA ASP A 67 3.59 5.71 11.19
C ASP A 67 3.08 4.37 11.75
N ARG A 68 1.90 4.34 12.38
CA ARG A 68 1.26 3.10 12.86
C ARG A 68 0.87 2.16 11.73
N VAL A 69 0.47 2.69 10.58
CA VAL A 69 0.15 1.90 9.37
C VAL A 69 1.44 1.32 8.79
N ILE A 70 2.49 2.15 8.70
CA ILE A 70 3.79 1.76 8.12
C ILE A 70 4.47 0.68 8.96
N ARG A 71 4.34 0.77 10.29
CA ARG A 71 4.95 -0.18 11.24
C ARG A 71 4.01 -1.30 11.68
N HIS A 72 2.89 -1.49 10.99
CA HIS A 72 1.95 -2.55 11.35
C HIS A 72 2.64 -3.92 11.28
N GLN A 73 2.66 -4.63 12.41
CA GLN A 73 3.59 -5.75 12.63
C GLN A 73 3.45 -6.87 11.59
N LEU A 74 2.22 -7.29 11.30
CA LEU A 74 1.95 -8.38 10.35
C LEU A 74 2.29 -7.96 8.91
N ILE A 75 2.01 -6.69 8.58
CA ILE A 75 2.26 -6.15 7.25
C ILE A 75 3.77 -6.03 7.01
N LEU A 76 4.50 -5.46 7.97
CA LEU A 76 5.95 -5.33 7.87
C LEU A 76 6.63 -6.70 7.80
N SER A 77 6.18 -7.67 8.61
CA SER A 77 6.71 -9.04 8.57
C SER A 77 6.50 -9.68 7.19
N ALA A 78 5.30 -9.56 6.59
CA ALA A 78 5.04 -10.08 5.25
C ALA A 78 5.91 -9.41 4.18
N VAL A 79 6.15 -8.10 4.29
CA VAL A 79 7.05 -7.36 3.40
C VAL A 79 8.50 -7.85 3.55
N GLU A 80 9.00 -8.00 4.77
CA GLU A 80 10.36 -8.48 5.02
C GLU A 80 10.56 -9.93 4.56
N GLU A 81 9.54 -10.78 4.69
CA GLU A 81 9.53 -12.16 4.16
C GLU A 81 9.71 -12.18 2.63
N LEU A 82 9.03 -11.30 1.89
CA LEU A 82 9.18 -11.20 0.43
C LEU A 82 10.50 -10.54 0.02
N MET A 83 10.92 -9.50 0.74
CA MET A 83 12.15 -8.75 0.46
C MET A 83 13.43 -9.48 0.91
N GLY A 84 13.28 -10.61 1.62
CA GLY A 84 14.40 -11.45 2.06
C GLY A 84 15.23 -10.85 3.20
N GLY A 85 14.66 -9.92 3.98
CA GLY A 85 15.36 -9.28 5.09
C GLY A 85 14.77 -7.92 5.49
N PRO A 86 15.47 -7.19 6.39
CA PRO A 86 15.03 -5.89 6.87
C PRO A 86 14.87 -4.88 5.74
N VAL A 87 13.83 -4.06 5.83
CA VAL A 87 13.49 -3.05 4.82
C VAL A 87 13.58 -1.63 5.38
N CYS A 88 13.62 -0.64 4.47
CA CYS A 88 13.48 0.76 4.81
C CYS A 88 12.21 1.32 4.18
N PHE A 89 11.52 2.19 4.93
CA PHE A 89 10.38 2.93 4.42
C PHE A 89 10.80 3.85 3.27
N GLY A 90 10.05 3.80 2.16
CA GLY A 90 10.28 4.65 0.98
C GLY A 90 9.29 5.81 0.90
N GLU A 91 8.00 5.50 0.74
CA GLU A 91 6.95 6.48 0.51
C GLU A 91 5.60 5.96 1.03
N LEU A 92 4.73 6.88 1.45
CA LEU A 92 3.33 6.63 1.76
C LEU A 92 2.47 7.62 0.95
N CYS A 93 1.67 7.10 0.03
CA CYS A 93 0.66 7.89 -0.67
C CYS A 93 -0.74 7.48 -0.21
N ALA A 94 -1.45 8.38 0.47
CA ALA A 94 -2.89 8.28 0.66
C ALA A 94 -3.58 8.65 -0.66
N ARG A 95 -4.51 7.81 -1.12
CA ARG A 95 -5.18 7.96 -2.42
C ARG A 95 -6.69 7.90 -2.23
N HIS A 96 -7.39 8.87 -2.78
CA HIS A 96 -8.84 8.93 -2.85
C HIS A 96 -9.28 8.88 -4.31
N MET A 97 -10.25 8.03 -4.60
CA MET A 97 -10.93 7.98 -5.89
C MET A 97 -12.41 8.21 -5.63
N ASP A 98 -12.98 9.26 -6.23
CA ASP A 98 -14.43 9.42 -6.26
C ASP A 98 -15.05 8.29 -7.09
N PRO A 99 -16.32 7.91 -6.84
CA PRO A 99 -17.05 6.99 -7.70
C PRO A 99 -16.96 7.45 -9.15
N ALA A 100 -16.56 6.55 -10.05
CA ALA A 100 -16.37 6.84 -11.46
C ALA A 100 -17.36 6.05 -12.31
N ASP A 101 -18.08 6.74 -13.20
CA ASP A 101 -19.03 6.11 -14.15
C ASP A 101 -18.33 5.35 -15.30
N LYS A 102 -16.99 5.46 -15.38
CA LYS A 102 -16.18 4.84 -16.44
C LYS A 102 -14.89 4.29 -15.85
N ALA A 103 -14.44 3.17 -16.40
CA ALA A 103 -13.11 2.62 -16.13
C ALA A 103 -12.06 3.70 -16.41
N VAL A 104 -11.20 3.93 -15.42
CA VAL A 104 -10.18 4.96 -15.59
C VAL A 104 -8.95 4.38 -16.25
N GLU A 105 -8.48 5.06 -17.29
CA GLU A 105 -7.32 4.63 -18.05
C GLU A 105 -6.06 4.80 -17.19
N GLN A 106 -5.50 3.67 -16.73
CA GLN A 106 -4.17 3.64 -16.15
C GLN A 106 -3.16 3.37 -17.26
N GLY A 107 -2.18 4.26 -17.43
CA GLY A 107 -1.04 3.99 -18.29
C GLY A 107 -0.24 2.82 -17.74
N TRP A 108 0.00 1.80 -18.57
CA TRP A 108 0.86 0.68 -18.20
C TRP A 108 2.26 1.18 -17.88
N HIS A 109 2.73 0.91 -16.67
CA HIS A 109 4.05 1.29 -16.22
C HIS A 109 4.58 0.28 -15.20
N ARG A 110 5.81 0.54 -14.77
CA ARG A 110 6.50 -0.19 -13.72
C ARG A 110 7.27 0.83 -12.90
N ASP A 111 7.12 0.76 -11.59
CA ASP A 111 7.73 1.75 -10.69
C ASP A 111 9.26 1.67 -10.68
N ARG A 112 9.83 0.46 -10.81
CA ARG A 112 11.28 0.21 -10.78
C ARG A 112 11.71 -0.89 -11.75
N ALA A 113 12.93 -0.79 -12.27
CA ALA A 113 13.52 -1.83 -13.10
C ALA A 113 13.76 -3.13 -12.28
N HIS A 114 13.92 -4.27 -12.96
CA HIS A 114 14.23 -5.53 -12.27
C HIS A 114 15.63 -5.52 -11.66
N TRP A 115 15.74 -5.90 -10.38
CA TRP A 115 17.02 -6.24 -9.77
C TRP A 115 17.34 -7.71 -9.99
N LEU A 116 18.27 -8.00 -10.91
CA LEU A 116 18.50 -9.36 -11.39
C LEU A 116 19.06 -10.34 -10.34
N GLU A 117 19.65 -9.83 -9.26
CA GLU A 117 20.28 -10.64 -8.21
C GLU A 117 19.29 -11.05 -7.11
N HIS A 118 18.17 -10.32 -6.95
CA HIS A 118 17.13 -10.71 -6.01
C HIS A 118 16.37 -11.95 -6.52
N PRO A 119 16.10 -12.98 -5.69
CA PRO A 119 15.38 -14.18 -6.12
C PRO A 119 14.01 -13.91 -6.76
N LEU A 120 13.36 -12.82 -6.34
CA LEU A 120 12.06 -12.37 -6.86
C LEU A 120 12.16 -11.16 -7.81
N ARG A 121 13.37 -10.79 -8.23
CA ARG A 121 13.67 -9.70 -9.18
C ARG A 121 13.11 -8.31 -8.78
N MET A 122 13.03 -8.03 -7.50
CA MET A 122 12.53 -6.77 -6.94
C MET A 122 13.60 -6.06 -6.12
N ASP A 123 13.76 -4.76 -6.35
CA ASP A 123 14.51 -3.82 -5.51
C ASP A 123 13.62 -3.05 -4.51
N TYR A 124 12.30 -3.13 -4.73
CA TYR A 124 11.27 -2.40 -4.03
C TYR A 124 9.96 -3.20 -4.10
N ILE A 125 9.15 -3.11 -3.06
CA ILE A 125 7.79 -3.65 -3.04
C ILE A 125 6.80 -2.54 -2.76
N GLN A 126 5.75 -2.50 -3.58
CA GLN A 126 4.61 -1.63 -3.34
C GLN A 126 3.55 -2.39 -2.54
N LEU A 127 3.07 -1.77 -1.47
CA LEU A 127 1.95 -2.27 -0.68
C LEU A 127 0.74 -1.36 -0.88
N MET A 128 -0.38 -1.97 -1.26
CA MET A 128 -1.68 -1.30 -1.32
C MET A 128 -2.53 -1.75 -0.15
N LEU A 129 -2.83 -0.82 0.75
CA LEU A 129 -3.79 -1.05 1.82
C LEU A 129 -5.15 -0.48 1.40
N TYR A 130 -6.14 -1.35 1.23
CA TYR A 130 -7.50 -0.96 0.92
C TYR A 130 -8.24 -0.56 2.20
N LEU A 131 -8.67 0.70 2.26
CA LEU A 131 -9.46 1.25 3.38
C LEU A 131 -10.98 1.12 3.15
N THR A 132 -11.37 0.68 1.96
CA THR A 132 -12.75 0.41 1.53
C THR A 132 -12.74 -0.89 0.75
N ASP A 133 -13.92 -1.49 0.56
CA ASP A 133 -14.07 -2.61 -0.35
C ASP A 133 -13.64 -2.19 -1.77
N VAL A 134 -12.85 -3.05 -2.43
CA VAL A 134 -12.41 -2.89 -3.82
C VAL A 134 -12.81 -4.15 -4.56
N GLY A 135 -13.67 -3.98 -5.56
CA GLY A 135 -14.24 -5.06 -6.36
C GLY A 135 -14.94 -4.50 -7.60
N ASP A 136 -15.54 -5.41 -8.37
CA ASP A 136 -16.38 -5.09 -9.54
C ASP A 136 -17.75 -4.51 -9.14
#